data_AF-A0A2P8VQY1-F1
#
_entry.id   AF-A0A2P8VQY1-F1
#
_cell.length_a   1.000
_cell.length_b   1.000
_cell.length_c   1.000
_cell.angle_alpha   90.00
_cell.angle_beta   90.00
_cell.angle_gamma   90.00
#
_symmetry.space_group_name_H-M   'P 1'
#
loop_
_entity.id
_entity.type
_entity.pdbx_description
1 polymer ?
#
loop_
_entity_poly.entity_id
_entity_poly.type
_entity_poly.pdbx_seq_one_letter_code
_entity_poly.pdbx_strand_id
1 'polypeptide(L)' 'MPPGQRIVVIGTSGSGKTTLARQIAQSLQVTHIELDALHWEPHWTPAAPEVFRERVTIALAGDRWVADGNY' A
#
# COMPACT_ATOMS: atom_id res chain seq x y z
N MET A 1 -15.48 -11.44 15.94
CA MET A 1 -15.17 -10.16 15.26
C MET A 1 -15.10 -10.45 13.77
N PRO A 2 -15.65 -9.60 12.88
CA PRO A 2 -15.45 -9.81 11.45
C PRO A 2 -13.95 -9.80 11.13
N PRO A 3 -13.47 -10.64 10.20
CA PRO A 3 -12.05 -10.68 9.83
C PRO A 3 -11.55 -9.28 9.45
N GLY A 4 -10.30 -8.97 9.80
CA GLY A 4 -9.67 -7.67 9.52
C GLY A 4 -9.76 -7.33 8.03
N GLN A 5 -10.20 -6.11 7.72
CA GLN A 5 -10.32 -5.61 6.35
C GLN A 5 -8.95 -5.17 5.83
N ARG A 6 -8.12 -6.14 5.46
CA ARG A 6 -6.81 -5.93 4.82
C ARG A 6 -6.94 -6.28 3.34
N ILE A 7 -6.80 -5.30 2.46
CA ILE A 7 -7.01 -5.46 1.01
C ILE A 7 -5.76 -5.03 0.27
N VAL A 8 -5.29 -5.85 -0.67
CA VAL A 8 -4.20 -5.49 -1.59
C VAL A 8 -4.78 -5.34 -3.00
N VAL A 9 -4.49 -4.22 -3.65
CA VAL A 9 -4.87 -3.93 -5.03
C VAL A 9 -3.61 -4.02 -5.91
N ILE A 10 -3.54 -5.08 -6.71
CA ILE A 10 -2.43 -5.35 -7.62
C ILE A 10 -2.87 -5.07 -9.05
N GLY A 11 -1.99 -4.45 -9.82
CA GLY A 11 -2.20 -4.21 -11.24
C GLY A 11 -0.93 -3.67 -11.89
N THR A 12 -0.87 -3.77 -13.21
CA THR A 12 0.23 -3.19 -14.00
C THR A 12 0.26 -1.67 -13.90
N SER A 13 1.41 -1.05 -14.17
CA SER A 13 1.54 0.41 -14.21
C SER A 13 0.53 1.03 -15.17
N GLY A 14 -0.20 2.05 -14.72
CA GLY A 14 -1.24 2.72 -15.50
C GLY A 14 -2.60 2.03 -15.52
N SER A 15 -2.78 0.88 -14.87
CA SER A 15 -4.07 0.16 -14.82
C SER A 15 -5.16 0.83 -13.96
N GLY A 16 -4.81 1.87 -13.19
CA GLY A 16 -5.73 2.54 -12.27
C GLY A 16 -5.76 1.97 -10.85
N LYS A 17 -4.83 1.07 -10.48
CA LYS A 17 -4.74 0.45 -9.13
C LYS A 17 -4.83 1.47 -7.98
N THR A 18 -4.09 2.57 -8.07
CA THR A 18 -4.01 3.59 -7.02
C THR A 18 -5.33 4.36 -6.89
N THR A 19 -6.03 4.58 -8.00
CA THR A 19 -7.37 5.18 -7.99
C THR A 19 -8.38 4.25 -7.34
N LEU A 20 -8.40 2.98 -7.72
CA LEU A 20 -9.30 1.97 -7.14
C LEU A 20 -9.03 1.78 -5.64
N ALA A 21 -7.76 1.62 -5.24
CA ALA A 21 -7.36 1.44 -3.85
C ALA A 21 -7.81 2.61 -2.97
N ARG A 22 -7.64 3.85 -3.45
CA ARG A 22 -8.12 5.05 -2.78
C ARG A 22 -9.64 5.06 -2.61
N GLN A 23 -10.39 4.69 -3.65
CA GLN A 23 -11.86 4.63 -3.59
C GLN A 23 -12.36 3.57 -2.60
N ILE A 24 -11.73 2.40 -2.57
CA ILE A 24 -12.05 1.33 -1.61
C ILE A 24 -11.74 1.82 -0.18
N ALA A 25 -10.57 2.41 0.04
CA ALA A 25 -10.15 2.92 1.34
C ALA A 25 -11.11 3.99 1.88
N GLN A 26 -11.53 4.92 1.02
CA GLN A 26 -12.53 5.94 1.35
C GLN A 26 -13.89 5.32 1.69
N SER A 27 -14.35 4.36 0.90
CA SER A 27 -15.65 3.69 1.11
C SER A 27 -15.70 2.88 2.41
N LEU A 28 -14.56 2.28 2.80
CA LEU A 28 -14.43 1.50 4.03
C LEU A 28 -13.99 2.33 5.25
N GLN A 29 -13.64 3.61 5.03
CA GLN A 29 -13.05 4.51 6.03
C GLN A 29 -11.81 3.91 6.70
N VAL A 30 -10.86 3.44 5.88
CA VAL A 30 -9.59 2.84 6.32
C VAL A 30 -8.41 3.53 5.64
N THR A 31 -7.20 3.29 6.17
CA THR A 31 -5.97 3.85 5.61
C THR A 31 -5.68 3.29 4.21
N HIS A 32 -5.34 4.17 3.27
CA HIS A 32 -4.76 3.80 1.98
C HIS A 32 -3.22 3.86 2.07
N ILE A 33 -2.54 2.80 1.65
CA ILE A 33 -1.08 2.65 1.68
C ILE A 33 -0.57 2.43 0.25
N GLU A 34 0.25 3.33 -0.25
CA GLU A 34 0.87 3.21 -1.57
C GLU A 34 2.28 2.62 -1.41
N LEU A 35 2.49 1.37 -1.82
CA LEU A 35 3.78 0.67 -1.63
C LEU A 35 4.91 1.33 -2.43
N ASP A 36 4.60 1.93 -3.58
CA ASP A 36 5.55 2.71 -4.38
C ASP A 36 6.14 3.88 -3.54
N ALA A 37 5.32 4.54 -2.71
CA ALA A 37 5.76 5.64 -1.85
C ALA A 37 6.68 5.18 -0.70
N LEU A 38 6.66 3.88 -0.36
CA LEU A 38 7.56 3.30 0.63
C LEU A 38 8.87 2.79 -0.01
N HIS A 39 8.80 2.43 -1.30
CA HIS A 39 9.91 1.86 -2.05
C HIS A 39 10.89 2.91 -2.58
N TRP A 40 10.39 4.07 -3.03
CA TRP A 40 11.23 5.08 -3.67
C TRP A 40 11.75 6.14 -2.69
N GLU A 41 13.06 6.39 -2.77
CA GLU A 41 13.76 7.51 -2.14
C GLU A 41 13.82 8.72 -3.09
N PRO A 42 14.32 9.89 -2.64
CA PRO A 42 14.65 10.99 -3.53
C PRO A 42 15.49 10.53 -4.74
N HIS A 43 15.29 11.23 -5.85
CA HIS A 43 15.91 10.91 -7.14
C HIS A 43 15.54 9.53 -7.71
N TRP A 44 14.40 8.96 -7.30
CA TRP A 44 13.92 7.66 -7.80
C TRP A 44 14.92 6.52 -7.50
N THR A 45 15.61 6.62 -6.37
CA THR A 45 16.51 5.56 -5.92
C THR A 45 15.70 4.52 -5.14
N PRO A 46 15.82 3.22 -5.42
CA PRO A 46 15.10 2.22 -4.63
C PRO A 46 15.67 2.19 -3.21
N ALA A 47 14.80 2.16 -2.21
CA ALA A 47 15.19 1.92 -0.83
C ALA A 47 15.87 0.55 -0.70
N ALA A 48 16.81 0.44 0.25
CA ALA A 48 17.39 -0.86 0.57
C ALA A 48 16.28 -1.86 0.94
N PRO A 49 16.38 -3.14 0.55
CA PRO A 49 15.31 -4.12 0.78
C PRO A 49 14.86 -4.22 2.24
N GLU A 50 15.79 -4.09 3.19
CA GLU A 50 15.53 -4.14 4.63
C GLU A 50 14.72 -2.92 5.09
N VAL A 51 15.07 -1.73 4.58
CA VAL A 51 14.35 -0.48 4.84
C VAL A 51 12.93 -0.53 4.26
N PHE A 52 12.79 -1.02 3.03
CA PHE A 52 11.48 -1.19 2.42
C PHE A 52 10.60 -2.16 3.22
N ARG A 53 11.14 -3.32 3.61
CA ARG A 53 10.42 -4.30 4.46
C ARG A 53 10.00 -3.71 5.80
N GLU A 54 10.86 -2.94 6.44
CA GLU A 54 10.55 -2.26 7.71
C GLU A 54 9.39 -1.26 7.52
N ARG A 55 9.47 -0.40 6.50
CA ARG A 55 8.41 0.57 6.17
C ARG A 55 7.07 -0.10 5.90
N VAL A 56 7.08 -1.18 5.10
CA VAL A 56 5.87 -1.96 4.81
C VAL A 56 5.33 -2.60 6.09
N THR A 57 6.18 -3.18 6.93
CA THR A 57 5.77 -3.76 8.21
C THR A 57 5.09 -2.74 9.11
N ILE A 58 5.66 -1.54 9.23
CA ILE A 58 5.10 -0.44 10.01
C ILE A 58 3.77 0.02 9.41
N ALA A 59 3.71 0.23 8.09
CA ALA A 59 2.50 0.70 7.41
C ALA A 59 1.33 -0.30 7.55
N LEU A 60 1.61 -1.60 7.49
CA LEU A 60 0.62 -2.67 7.54
C LEU A 60 0.30 -3.17 8.96
N ALA A 61 0.88 -2.56 10.00
CA ALA A 61 0.72 -2.99 11.39
C ALA A 61 -0.73 -2.91 11.90
N GLY A 62 -1.57 -2.07 11.28
CA GLY A 62 -2.99 -1.93 11.62
C GLY A 62 -3.86 -3.09 11.14
N ASP A 63 -5.05 -3.22 11.73
CA ASP A 63 -5.98 -4.31 11.39
C ASP A 63 -6.87 -4.04 10.17
N ARG A 64 -6.90 -2.80 9.69
CA ARG A 64 -7.75 -2.37 8.57
C ARG A 64 -6.99 -1.40 7.68
N TRP A 65 -6.78 -1.77 6.43
CA TRP A 65 -6.08 -0.96 5.43
C TRP A 65 -6.36 -1.46 4.01
N VAL A 66 -6.14 -0.58 3.04
CA VAL A 66 -6.02 -0.92 1.62
C VAL A 66 -4.63 -0.55 1.16
N ALA A 67 -3.89 -1.47 0.58
CA ALA A 67 -2.58 -1.22 0.00
C ALA A 67 -2.63 -1.37 -1.53
N ASP A 68 -1.84 -0.59 -2.27
CA ASP A 68 -1.60 -0.81 -3.70
C ASP A 68 -0.12 -0.84 -4.06
N GLY A 69 0.21 -1.66 -5.05
CA GLY A 69 1.58 -1.88 -5.51
C GLY A 69 1.74 -3.23 -6.19
N ASN A 70 2.94 -3.51 -6.69
CA ASN A 70 3.27 -4.77 -7.38
C ASN A 70 4.57 -5.38 -6.83
N TYR A 71 4.72 -5.38 -5.50
CA TYR A 71 5.89 -5.86 -4.75
C TYR A 71 5.54 -7.06 -3.88
#